data_AF-A0A7J9B6J1-F1
#
_entry.id   AF-A0A7J9B6J1-F1
#
_cell.length_a   1.000
_cell.length_b   1.000
_cell.length_c   1.000
_cell.angle_alpha   90.00
_cell.angle_beta   90.00
_cell.angle_gamma   90.00
#
_symmetry.space_group_name_H-M   'P 1'
#
loop_
_entity.id
_entity.type
_entity.pdbx_description
1 polymer ?
#
loop_
_entity_poly.entity_id
_entity_poly.type
_entity_poly.pdbx_seq_one_letter_code
_entity_poly.pdbx_strand_id
1 'polypeptide(L)'
;MDPNIYSLNQLHQFSSCFIGLHSLNSKSTLKFSQSSTFNAFSPRDLRPLRLGFRSNSPVVACSSVSEIETETSSPAVKRSVSVSPVYVPTPVNRDTRTPHSGYHFDGTTRQFFEGWYFKVSIPERKQSFCFMYSVENPAFKRTLTPLEMLQHGPRFTGVGAQVLGANGKYICQYSEESQNFWGSRHELTLGNTFVANKASRPPSKEVPPQEFNRKVLEGFQVSPLWNQGFICDDGRTYYAKTVNTARWEYSTRPIYGWGDVGSKQKSTAGWAAALPIFEPHWQICMASGLSTGTCFSPSCFELLCIDFLLGFCWIEWDGERFEFQDAPSYSEKNWGGGFPRKWFWAQCNIFEGASGKISLTAAGGLRQLPGLTETFENTALIGVHYDGIFYEFAPWNGVVTWEIAQWGYWNIAAENKTHMVIFTSLGDVIFPSLCYVKSFHTENQNSAKSNTYGYVDLFNVFTGELLSSPVYEQVELEATTTDSGTTLRAPTVEAGLTPACLDTCLGDLTLKIWEKNVGGSKGKLILDVKSDMAALEVGGGPWFNTWKGKTTTPEVIKSALEVPIDVEGIFGLAPFLKPPGL
;
A
#
# COMPACT_ATOMS: atom_id res chain seq x y z
N MET A 1 56.12 -27.94 12.73
CA MET A 1 55.66 -29.32 12.53
C MET A 1 54.15 -29.27 12.46
N ASP A 2 53.62 -29.78 11.37
CA ASP A 2 52.20 -29.80 11.00
C ASP A 2 51.32 -30.71 11.89
N PRO A 3 49.98 -30.56 11.79
CA PRO A 3 48.94 -31.14 12.66
C PRO A 3 48.28 -32.42 12.09
N ASN A 4 47.43 -33.09 12.89
CA ASN A 4 46.44 -34.10 12.44
C ASN A 4 45.15 -33.88 13.27
N ILE A 5 44.06 -33.32 12.73
CA ILE A 5 42.96 -33.94 11.95
C ILE A 5 42.31 -35.14 12.63
N TYR A 6 41.06 -34.96 13.08
CA TYR A 6 39.98 -35.94 12.86
C TYR A 6 38.65 -35.21 12.61
N SER A 7 38.07 -35.52 11.45
CA SER A 7 36.71 -35.21 11.00
C SER A 7 35.79 -36.37 11.37
N LEU A 8 34.52 -36.08 11.66
CA LEU A 8 33.44 -37.07 11.55
C LEU A 8 32.13 -36.38 11.14
N ASN A 9 31.90 -36.47 9.83
CA ASN A 9 30.60 -36.35 9.18
C ASN A 9 29.64 -37.43 9.71
N GLN A 10 28.39 -37.07 10.00
CA GLN A 10 27.27 -38.00 9.85
C GLN A 10 26.17 -37.34 9.02
N LEU A 11 26.13 -37.75 7.75
CA LEU A 11 24.97 -37.72 6.89
C LEU A 11 23.98 -38.77 7.38
N HIS A 12 22.75 -38.38 7.71
CA HIS A 12 21.62 -39.30 7.74
C HIS A 12 20.93 -39.30 6.38
N GLN A 13 21.14 -40.40 5.64
CA GLN A 13 20.39 -40.78 4.46
C GLN A 13 18.91 -40.99 4.83
N PHE A 14 18.00 -40.29 4.15
CA PHE A 14 16.59 -40.66 4.14
C PHE A 14 16.40 -41.84 3.18
N SER A 15 15.91 -42.94 3.75
CA SER A 15 15.55 -44.17 3.05
C SER A 15 14.23 -44.00 2.30
N SER A 16 14.22 -44.36 1.02
CA SER A 16 13.05 -44.49 0.17
C SER A 16 12.29 -45.78 0.48
N CYS A 17 11.12 -45.69 1.09
CA CYS A 17 10.17 -46.80 1.14
C CYS A 17 9.09 -46.62 0.07
N PHE A 18 9.32 -47.29 -1.07
CA PHE A 18 8.28 -47.71 -1.99
C PHE A 18 7.34 -48.69 -1.26
N ILE A 19 6.05 -48.36 -1.21
CA ILE A 19 4.98 -49.35 -1.05
C ILE A 19 3.99 -49.09 -2.18
N GLY A 20 4.07 -49.92 -3.22
CA GLY A 20 3.02 -50.04 -4.21
C GLY A 20 1.85 -50.82 -3.63
N LEU A 21 0.63 -50.42 -3.96
CA LEU A 21 -0.53 -51.29 -3.88
C LEU A 21 -1.49 -51.00 -5.03
N HIS A 22 -1.91 -52.11 -5.63
CA HIS A 22 -2.63 -52.28 -6.86
C HIS A 22 -4.06 -51.71 -6.84
N SER A 23 -4.45 -51.21 -8.02
CA SER A 23 -5.84 -51.06 -8.45
C SER A 23 -6.58 -52.40 -8.40
N LEU A 24 -7.70 -52.45 -7.67
CA LEU A 24 -8.72 -53.48 -7.82
C LEU A 24 -10.10 -52.82 -7.96
N ASN A 25 -10.61 -52.94 -9.18
CA ASN A 25 -12.01 -52.77 -9.54
C ASN A 25 -12.91 -53.61 -8.63
N SER A 26 -13.93 -53.00 -8.04
CA SER A 26 -15.19 -53.69 -7.79
C SER A 26 -16.37 -52.78 -8.12
N LYS A 27 -17.11 -53.19 -9.14
CA LYS A 27 -18.46 -52.72 -9.43
C LYS A 27 -19.36 -53.26 -8.33
N SER A 28 -20.16 -52.40 -7.70
CA SER A 28 -21.43 -52.84 -7.14
C SER A 28 -22.51 -51.81 -7.44
N THR A 29 -23.54 -52.32 -8.11
CA THR A 29 -24.74 -51.64 -8.58
C THR A 29 -25.77 -51.75 -7.47
N LEU A 30 -26.23 -50.65 -6.88
CA LEU A 30 -27.47 -50.66 -6.09
C LEU A 30 -28.31 -49.44 -6.41
N LYS A 31 -29.58 -49.74 -6.70
CA LYS A 31 -30.59 -48.89 -7.33
C LYS A 31 -31.23 -47.92 -6.33
N PHE A 32 -31.62 -46.78 -6.88
CA PHE A 32 -32.69 -45.85 -6.51
C PHE A 32 -33.65 -46.26 -5.38
N SER A 33 -33.90 -45.29 -4.49
CA SER A 33 -35.28 -44.97 -4.09
C SER A 33 -35.51 -43.46 -4.18
N GLN A 34 -36.44 -43.08 -5.06
CA GLN A 34 -37.10 -41.78 -5.04
C GLN A 34 -38.12 -41.83 -3.90
N SER A 35 -38.14 -40.79 -3.06
CA SER A 35 -39.40 -40.36 -2.44
C SER A 35 -39.48 -38.85 -2.54
N SER A 36 -40.43 -38.42 -3.34
CA SER A 36 -40.97 -37.09 -3.44
C SER A 36 -41.92 -36.87 -2.28
N THR A 37 -41.86 -35.69 -1.65
CA THR A 37 -43.06 -35.03 -1.13
C THR A 37 -42.77 -33.54 -1.08
N PHE A 38 -43.35 -32.86 -2.07
CA PHE A 38 -43.64 -31.44 -2.05
C PHE A 38 -44.49 -31.12 -0.82
N ASN A 39 -44.16 -30.04 -0.12
CA ASN A 39 -45.15 -29.21 0.54
C ASN A 39 -44.75 -27.74 0.43
N ALA A 40 -45.55 -27.03 -0.36
CA ALA A 40 -45.53 -25.59 -0.53
C ALA A 40 -46.16 -24.93 0.70
N PHE A 41 -45.56 -23.84 1.19
CA PHE A 41 -46.28 -22.82 1.94
C PHE A 41 -45.85 -21.42 1.47
N SER A 42 -46.87 -20.64 1.14
CA SER A 42 -46.85 -19.29 0.57
C SER A 42 -46.33 -18.20 1.52
N PRO A 43 -45.92 -17.03 0.97
CA PRO A 43 -45.23 -15.96 1.70
C PRO A 43 -46.22 -15.06 2.47
N ARG A 44 -45.79 -14.54 3.63
CA ARG A 44 -46.51 -13.49 4.36
C ARG A 44 -45.82 -12.13 4.18
N ASP A 45 -46.53 -11.26 3.48
CA ASP A 45 -46.74 -9.82 3.71
C ASP A 45 -45.58 -8.95 4.18
N LEU A 46 -45.02 -8.25 3.19
CA LEU A 46 -44.24 -7.03 3.33
C LEU A 46 -45.12 -5.89 3.89
N ARG A 47 -44.68 -5.26 4.99
CA ARG A 47 -45.19 -3.95 5.43
C ARG A 47 -44.24 -2.84 5.00
N PRO A 48 -44.74 -1.70 4.49
CA PRO A 48 -43.90 -0.60 4.03
C PRO A 48 -43.41 0.25 5.21
N LEU A 49 -42.09 0.44 5.31
CA LEU A 49 -41.51 1.45 6.19
C LEU A 49 -41.39 2.79 5.45
N ARG A 50 -41.99 3.80 6.07
CA ARG A 50 -42.14 5.17 5.58
C ARG A 50 -40.78 5.84 5.30
N LEU A 51 -40.66 6.42 4.10
CA LEU A 51 -39.69 7.46 3.78
C LEU A 51 -39.90 8.66 4.71
N GLY A 52 -38.90 8.95 5.54
CA GLY A 52 -38.73 10.24 6.20
C GLY A 52 -37.58 10.98 5.54
N PHE A 53 -37.89 11.91 4.64
CA PHE A 53 -36.93 12.91 4.20
C PHE A 53 -36.58 13.82 5.38
N ARG A 54 -35.31 13.85 5.79
CA ARG A 54 -34.78 14.96 6.58
C ARG A 54 -33.67 15.65 5.80
N SER A 55 -34.00 16.89 5.47
CA SER A 55 -33.20 17.90 4.81
C SER A 55 -32.07 18.40 5.73
N ASN A 56 -30.90 18.58 5.11
CA ASN A 56 -29.80 19.51 5.35
C ASN A 56 -29.54 20.08 6.76
N SER A 57 -28.29 19.95 7.19
CA SER A 57 -27.63 20.89 8.10
C SER A 57 -26.16 21.07 7.69
N PRO A 58 -25.56 22.24 7.99
CA PRO A 58 -24.72 22.95 7.03
C PRO A 58 -23.23 22.60 7.10
N VAL A 59 -22.59 22.82 5.96
CA VAL A 59 -21.16 22.95 5.72
C VAL A 59 -20.53 23.88 6.77
N VAL A 60 -19.53 23.41 7.51
CA VAL A 60 -18.57 24.28 8.19
C VAL A 60 -17.20 24.02 7.57
N ALA A 61 -16.84 24.91 6.66
CA ALA A 61 -15.48 25.08 6.20
C ALA A 61 -14.62 25.60 7.36
N CYS A 62 -13.41 25.07 7.50
CA CYS A 62 -12.44 25.54 8.48
C CYS A 62 -11.94 26.92 8.01
N SER A 63 -12.48 28.00 8.58
CA SER A 63 -11.96 29.35 8.38
C SER A 63 -10.98 29.68 9.50
N SER A 64 -9.72 29.91 9.14
CA SER A 64 -8.76 30.62 9.97
C SER A 64 -9.26 32.04 10.24
N VAL A 65 -9.65 32.33 11.48
CA VAL A 65 -9.95 33.70 11.90
C VAL A 65 -8.62 34.33 12.32
N SER A 66 -8.10 35.23 11.49
CA SER A 66 -7.08 36.18 11.91
C SER A 66 -7.79 37.45 12.36
N GLU A 67 -7.85 37.69 13.66
CA GLU A 67 -8.22 39.00 14.19
C GLU A 67 -7.12 40.01 13.81
N ILE A 68 -7.54 41.12 13.21
CA ILE A 68 -6.70 42.26 12.88
C ILE A 68 -6.62 43.12 14.13
N GLU A 69 -5.49 43.07 14.82
CA GLU A 69 -5.06 44.14 15.72
C GLU A 69 -3.84 44.84 15.12
N THR A 70 -4.04 46.10 14.78
CA THR A 70 -3.02 47.09 14.46
C THR A 70 -2.16 47.37 15.70
N GLU A 71 -0.85 47.09 15.64
CA GLU A 71 0.24 48.07 15.86
C GLU A 71 1.65 47.44 15.93
N THR A 72 2.55 48.02 15.11
CA THR A 72 4.00 48.28 15.27
C THR A 72 5.05 47.18 15.59
N SER A 73 5.81 46.83 14.52
CA SER A 73 7.26 46.56 14.42
C SER A 73 8.02 45.70 15.45
N SER A 74 8.43 44.47 15.05
CA SER A 74 9.79 43.86 15.15
C SER A 74 9.76 42.40 14.65
N PRO A 75 10.84 41.83 14.07
CA PRO A 75 10.81 40.50 13.46
C PRO A 75 11.00 39.41 14.52
N ALA A 76 9.93 39.02 15.20
CA ALA A 76 9.92 37.80 15.99
C ALA A 76 9.66 36.59 15.07
N VAL A 77 10.59 35.63 15.09
CA VAL A 77 10.45 34.31 14.47
C VAL A 77 9.09 33.72 14.86
N LYS A 78 8.19 33.55 13.88
CA LYS A 78 6.93 32.81 14.07
C LYS A 78 7.27 31.36 14.38
N ARG A 79 7.43 31.02 15.66
CA ARG A 79 7.29 29.62 16.11
C ARG A 79 5.89 29.17 15.73
N SER A 80 5.80 28.11 14.93
CA SER A 80 4.53 27.43 14.71
C SER A 80 3.98 27.00 16.07
N VAL A 81 2.76 27.42 16.38
CA VAL A 81 2.06 26.95 17.58
C VAL A 81 1.83 25.46 17.37
N SER A 82 2.58 24.63 18.10
CA SER A 82 2.42 23.18 18.10
C SER A 82 1.09 22.88 18.81
N VAL A 83 0.09 22.47 18.05
CA VAL A 83 -1.22 22.07 18.57
C VAL A 83 -1.15 20.57 18.85
N SER A 84 -1.44 20.17 20.09
CA SER A 84 -1.52 18.75 20.46
C SER A 84 -2.52 18.04 19.55
N PRO A 85 -2.20 16.84 19.05
CA PRO A 85 -3.12 16.11 18.21
C PRO A 85 -4.35 15.69 19.04
N VAL A 86 -5.52 16.20 18.65
CA VAL A 86 -6.80 15.78 19.22
C VAL A 86 -7.32 14.62 18.38
N TYR A 87 -7.69 13.52 19.02
CA TYR A 87 -8.34 12.40 18.32
C TYR A 87 -9.65 12.88 17.69
N VAL A 88 -9.78 12.62 16.39
CA VAL A 88 -11.01 12.84 15.62
C VAL A 88 -11.31 11.55 14.86
N PRO A 89 -12.55 11.03 14.90
CA PRO A 89 -12.93 9.91 14.08
C PRO A 89 -12.64 10.17 12.61
N THR A 90 -12.20 9.14 11.89
CA THR A 90 -11.80 9.29 10.50
C THR A 90 -12.99 9.75 9.63
N PRO A 91 -12.88 10.88 8.92
CA PRO A 91 -13.91 11.29 7.98
C PRO A 91 -13.91 10.33 6.78
N VAL A 92 -15.10 9.92 6.36
CA VAL A 92 -15.31 8.99 5.23
C VAL A 92 -14.78 9.57 3.91
N ASN A 93 -14.96 10.88 3.71
CA ASN A 93 -14.50 11.59 2.52
C ASN A 93 -13.24 12.39 2.86
N ARG A 94 -12.16 12.08 2.16
CA ARG A 94 -10.88 12.79 2.24
C ARG A 94 -10.16 12.66 0.89
N ASP A 95 -9.49 13.71 0.47
CA ASP A 95 -8.85 13.80 -0.85
C ASP A 95 -7.72 12.76 -1.03
N THR A 96 -7.14 12.29 0.08
CA THR A 96 -6.07 11.29 0.10
C THR A 96 -6.56 9.85 0.26
N ARG A 97 -7.89 9.61 0.38
CA ARG A 97 -8.43 8.25 0.51
C ARG A 97 -8.19 7.50 -0.79
N THR A 98 -7.45 6.41 -0.72
CA THR A 98 -7.28 5.51 -1.86
C THR A 98 -8.45 4.53 -1.94
N PRO A 99 -8.74 3.99 -3.13
CA PRO A 99 -9.53 2.78 -3.27
C PRO A 99 -8.96 1.65 -2.40
N HIS A 100 -9.75 0.61 -2.19
CA HIS A 100 -9.33 -0.56 -1.41
C HIS A 100 -8.95 -0.26 0.04
N SER A 101 -9.43 0.84 0.64
CA SER A 101 -9.10 1.18 2.03
C SER A 101 -9.69 0.20 3.05
N GLY A 102 -10.86 -0.39 2.78
CA GLY A 102 -11.57 -1.27 3.72
C GLY A 102 -11.02 -2.69 3.82
N TYR A 103 -11.48 -3.45 4.81
CA TYR A 103 -11.22 -4.87 4.99
C TYR A 103 -11.89 -5.75 3.91
N HIS A 104 -11.12 -6.63 3.27
CA HIS A 104 -11.50 -7.39 2.06
C HIS A 104 -12.14 -8.75 2.33
N PHE A 105 -12.21 -9.21 3.58
CA PHE A 105 -12.80 -10.51 3.87
C PHE A 105 -14.28 -10.56 3.43
N ASP A 106 -14.60 -11.57 2.63
CA ASP A 106 -15.91 -11.74 1.99
C ASP A 106 -16.87 -12.68 2.75
N GLY A 107 -16.44 -13.21 3.90
CA GLY A 107 -17.23 -14.13 4.70
C GLY A 107 -17.14 -15.60 4.25
N THR A 108 -16.38 -15.92 3.20
CA THR A 108 -16.26 -17.29 2.68
C THR A 108 -15.14 -18.07 3.38
N THR A 109 -15.13 -19.40 3.20
CA THR A 109 -14.08 -20.30 3.73
C THR A 109 -12.89 -20.46 2.79
N ARG A 110 -12.75 -19.61 1.76
CA ARG A 110 -11.59 -19.63 0.86
C ARG A 110 -10.33 -19.31 1.65
N GLN A 111 -9.17 -19.76 1.14
CA GLN A 111 -7.91 -19.34 1.73
C GLN A 111 -7.78 -17.81 1.61
N PHE A 112 -7.54 -17.16 2.74
CA PHE A 112 -7.51 -15.71 2.83
C PHE A 112 -6.55 -15.24 3.93
N PHE A 113 -5.83 -14.18 3.64
CA PHE A 113 -5.18 -13.31 4.61
C PHE A 113 -5.41 -11.86 4.22
N GLU A 114 -5.28 -10.97 5.19
CA GLU A 114 -5.02 -9.55 4.94
C GLU A 114 -3.97 -9.06 5.93
N GLY A 115 -3.03 -8.26 5.42
CA GLY A 115 -1.93 -7.68 6.19
C GLY A 115 -1.83 -6.18 5.95
N TRP A 116 -1.43 -5.43 6.96
CA TRP A 116 -1.28 -3.99 6.94
C TRP A 116 0.09 -3.59 7.45
N TYR A 117 0.67 -2.56 6.85
CA TYR A 117 1.97 -2.03 7.21
C TYR A 117 1.88 -0.52 7.39
N PHE A 118 2.42 -0.01 8.49
CA PHE A 118 2.51 1.42 8.79
C PHE A 118 3.94 1.74 9.20
N LYS A 119 4.53 2.80 8.66
CA LYS A 119 5.86 3.26 9.05
C LYS A 119 5.84 4.69 9.56
N VAL A 120 6.59 4.93 10.62
CA VAL A 120 6.97 6.27 11.10
C VAL A 120 8.48 6.33 11.14
N SER A 121 9.07 7.32 10.49
CA SER A 121 10.51 7.54 10.49
C SER A 121 10.82 8.82 11.25
N ILE A 122 11.80 8.77 12.17
CA ILE A 122 12.24 9.87 13.02
C ILE A 122 13.66 10.25 12.58
N PRO A 123 13.82 11.19 11.62
CA PRO A 123 15.11 11.49 11.01
C PRO A 123 16.15 11.97 12.02
N GLU A 124 15.73 12.76 13.01
CA GLU A 124 16.61 13.34 14.03
C GLU A 124 17.28 12.27 14.90
N ARG A 125 16.68 11.07 14.95
CA ARG A 125 17.19 9.91 15.69
C ARG A 125 17.80 8.85 14.77
N LYS A 126 17.66 9.00 13.45
CA LYS A 126 17.96 7.98 12.44
C LYS A 126 17.33 6.62 12.81
N GLN A 127 16.06 6.65 13.22
CA GLN A 127 15.29 5.45 13.56
C GLN A 127 13.96 5.45 12.82
N SER A 128 13.43 4.25 12.55
CA SER A 128 12.07 4.06 12.06
C SER A 128 11.36 3.00 12.89
N PHE A 129 10.04 3.10 12.92
CA PHE A 129 9.13 2.13 13.51
C PHE A 129 8.14 1.68 12.44
N CYS A 130 8.15 0.38 12.17
CA CYS A 130 7.25 -0.28 11.23
C CYS A 130 6.29 -1.14 12.04
N PHE A 131 5.00 -0.85 11.96
CA PHE A 131 3.92 -1.60 12.60
C PHE A 131 3.25 -2.46 11.54
N MET A 132 3.20 -3.77 11.76
CA MET A 132 2.56 -4.71 10.87
C MET A 132 1.46 -5.47 11.59
N TYR A 133 0.29 -5.54 10.97
CA TYR A 133 -0.85 -6.30 11.47
C TYR A 133 -1.26 -7.34 10.43
N SER A 134 -1.77 -8.48 10.87
CA SER A 134 -2.28 -9.50 9.96
C SER A 134 -3.47 -10.24 10.54
N VAL A 135 -4.33 -10.74 9.66
CA VAL A 135 -5.38 -11.71 9.99
C VAL A 135 -5.40 -12.82 8.96
N GLU A 136 -5.53 -14.06 9.42
CA GLU A 136 -5.51 -15.26 8.57
C GLU A 136 -6.79 -16.07 8.75
N ASN A 137 -7.42 -16.44 7.62
CA ASN A 137 -8.61 -17.26 7.51
C ASN A 137 -9.71 -16.98 8.57
N PRO A 138 -10.19 -15.72 8.68
CA PRO A 138 -11.13 -15.25 9.71
C PRO A 138 -12.50 -15.96 9.70
N ALA A 139 -12.81 -16.73 8.65
CA ALA A 139 -13.95 -17.65 8.64
C ALA A 139 -13.90 -18.66 9.81
N PHE A 140 -12.69 -19.02 10.22
CA PHE A 140 -12.41 -19.90 11.35
C PHE A 140 -11.85 -19.07 12.50
N LYS A 141 -12.66 -18.90 13.55
CA LYS A 141 -12.28 -18.06 14.71
C LYS A 141 -11.21 -18.67 15.61
N ARG A 142 -10.90 -19.94 15.40
CA ARG A 142 -9.96 -20.79 16.14
C ARG A 142 -9.34 -21.80 15.18
N THR A 143 -8.29 -22.47 15.64
CA THR A 143 -7.64 -23.57 14.93
C THR A 143 -8.67 -24.62 14.50
N LEU A 144 -8.55 -25.10 13.26
CA LEU A 144 -9.53 -25.99 12.64
C LEU A 144 -9.60 -27.32 13.40
N THR A 145 -10.81 -27.84 13.57
CA THR A 145 -11.05 -29.21 14.02
C THR A 145 -10.67 -30.21 12.92
N PRO A 146 -10.43 -31.50 13.26
CA PRO A 146 -10.14 -32.53 12.25
C PRO A 146 -11.21 -32.62 11.14
N LEU A 147 -12.48 -32.36 11.46
CA LEU A 147 -13.57 -32.37 10.48
C LEU A 147 -13.48 -31.17 9.53
N GLU A 148 -13.22 -29.97 10.05
CA GLU A 148 -13.02 -28.76 9.24
C GLU A 148 -11.77 -28.89 8.34
N MET A 149 -10.70 -29.49 8.85
CA MET A 149 -9.50 -29.79 8.05
C MET A 149 -9.80 -30.77 6.91
N LEU A 150 -10.63 -31.79 7.13
CA LEU A 150 -11.04 -32.71 6.07
C LEU A 150 -11.89 -32.02 4.99
N GLN A 151 -12.76 -31.10 5.41
CA GLN A 151 -13.68 -30.41 4.49
C GLN A 151 -13.00 -29.29 3.69
N HIS A 152 -12.10 -28.53 4.32
CA HIS A 152 -11.54 -27.30 3.74
C HIS A 152 -10.05 -27.42 3.39
N GLY A 153 -9.38 -28.49 3.82
CA GLY A 153 -7.93 -28.61 3.78
C GLY A 153 -7.24 -27.86 4.93
N PRO A 154 -5.90 -27.93 5.02
CA PRO A 154 -5.14 -27.23 6.04
C PRO A 154 -5.26 -25.70 5.87
N ARG A 155 -5.45 -25.00 6.99
CA ARG A 155 -5.53 -23.53 7.06
C ARG A 155 -4.86 -23.05 8.34
N PHE A 156 -4.20 -21.90 8.24
CA PHE A 156 -3.67 -21.18 9.39
C PHE A 156 -4.69 -20.12 9.79
N THR A 157 -5.01 -20.05 11.08
CA THR A 157 -5.93 -19.05 11.62
C THR A 157 -5.18 -18.20 12.60
N GLY A 158 -5.52 -16.91 12.65
CA GLY A 158 -4.98 -16.07 13.69
C GLY A 158 -4.90 -14.60 13.35
N VAL A 159 -4.32 -13.87 14.28
CA VAL A 159 -4.08 -12.43 14.20
C VAL A 159 -2.68 -12.15 14.73
N GLY A 160 -1.90 -11.42 13.95
CA GLY A 160 -0.55 -11.00 14.32
C GLY A 160 -0.46 -9.49 14.50
N ALA A 161 0.36 -9.07 15.46
CA ALA A 161 0.87 -7.71 15.58
C ALA A 161 2.39 -7.77 15.72
N GLN A 162 3.10 -7.07 14.84
CA GLN A 162 4.55 -7.09 14.75
C GLN A 162 5.06 -5.65 14.71
N VAL A 163 6.20 -5.37 15.35
CA VAL A 163 6.86 -4.07 15.24
C VAL A 163 8.35 -4.28 14.99
N LEU A 164 8.85 -3.75 13.87
CA LEU A 164 10.27 -3.53 13.64
C LEU A 164 10.58 -2.11 14.11
N GLY A 165 11.39 -1.97 15.14
CA GLY A 165 11.63 -0.68 15.79
C GLY A 165 13.10 -0.30 15.84
N ALA A 166 13.40 0.66 16.71
CA ALA A 166 14.73 1.23 16.84
C ALA A 166 15.81 0.16 17.09
N ASN A 167 16.99 0.39 16.47
CA ASN A 167 18.18 -0.46 16.55
C ASN A 167 17.99 -1.88 15.96
N GLY A 168 17.12 -2.04 14.97
CA GLY A 168 16.87 -3.34 14.32
C GLY A 168 16.30 -4.38 15.29
N LYS A 169 15.62 -3.92 16.36
CA LYS A 169 14.94 -4.79 17.30
C LYS A 169 13.53 -5.07 16.83
N TYR A 170 12.98 -6.17 17.29
CA TYR A 170 11.73 -6.71 16.81
C TYR A 170 10.82 -7.15 17.97
N ILE A 171 9.51 -7.15 17.76
CA ILE A 171 8.54 -7.76 18.68
C ILE A 171 7.38 -8.30 17.86
N CYS A 172 6.88 -9.46 18.24
CA CYS A 172 5.75 -10.11 17.59
C CYS A 172 4.85 -10.71 18.66
N GLN A 173 3.57 -10.40 18.61
CA GLN A 173 2.54 -11.07 19.40
C GLN A 173 1.53 -11.71 18.44
N TYR A 174 1.28 -13.01 18.60
CA TYR A 174 0.41 -13.77 17.71
C TYR A 174 -0.61 -14.63 18.48
N SER A 175 -1.85 -14.61 18.01
CA SER A 175 -2.92 -15.47 18.49
C SER A 175 -3.42 -16.35 17.35
N GLU A 176 -3.60 -17.65 17.59
CA GLU A 176 -4.27 -18.55 16.62
C GLU A 176 -5.79 -18.30 16.54
N GLU A 177 -6.33 -17.56 17.50
CA GLU A 177 -7.73 -17.15 17.56
C GLU A 177 -7.91 -15.73 17.03
N SER A 178 -8.97 -15.54 16.23
CA SER A 178 -9.32 -14.26 15.60
C SER A 178 -10.67 -13.70 16.10
N GLN A 179 -11.23 -14.26 17.16
CA GLN A 179 -12.56 -13.90 17.68
C GLN A 179 -12.71 -12.42 18.11
N ASN A 180 -11.60 -11.77 18.49
CA ASN A 180 -11.58 -10.38 18.93
C ASN A 180 -11.06 -9.42 17.85
N PHE A 181 -10.77 -9.91 16.64
CA PHE A 181 -10.40 -9.07 15.52
C PHE A 181 -11.64 -8.45 14.89
N TRP A 182 -11.49 -7.20 14.45
CA TRP A 182 -12.47 -6.52 13.63
C TRP A 182 -11.78 -5.64 12.60
N GLY A 183 -12.43 -5.47 11.45
CA GLY A 183 -12.02 -4.57 10.39
C GLY A 183 -13.24 -3.94 9.73
N SER A 184 -13.17 -2.64 9.43
CA SER A 184 -14.25 -1.95 8.72
C SER A 184 -14.23 -2.37 7.26
N ARG A 185 -15.39 -2.75 6.72
CA ARG A 185 -15.55 -3.17 5.33
C ARG A 185 -15.24 -2.08 4.30
N HIS A 186 -15.31 -0.81 4.70
CA HIS A 186 -15.29 0.34 3.77
C HIS A 186 -14.25 1.42 4.12
N GLU A 187 -13.52 1.23 5.21
CA GLU A 187 -12.51 2.18 5.67
C GLU A 187 -11.29 1.45 6.24
N LEU A 188 -10.11 2.04 6.12
CA LEU A 188 -8.88 1.54 6.72
C LEU A 188 -8.92 1.74 8.23
N THR A 189 -9.80 0.99 8.90
CA THR A 189 -9.91 0.94 10.36
C THR A 189 -10.03 -0.49 10.78
N LEU A 190 -9.21 -0.90 11.74
CA LEU A 190 -9.17 -2.26 12.24
C LEU A 190 -8.58 -2.30 13.64
N GLY A 191 -8.77 -3.42 14.32
CA GLY A 191 -8.17 -3.64 15.61
C GLY A 191 -8.30 -5.07 16.08
N ASN A 192 -7.55 -5.39 17.13
CA ASN A 192 -7.62 -6.67 17.80
C ASN A 192 -7.36 -6.48 19.30
N THR A 193 -7.98 -7.35 20.10
CA THR A 193 -7.71 -7.46 21.53
C THR A 193 -7.11 -8.84 21.82
N PHE A 194 -5.83 -8.88 22.17
CA PHE A 194 -5.17 -10.09 22.67
C PHE A 194 -5.56 -10.35 24.13
N VAL A 195 -5.49 -9.31 24.96
CA VAL A 195 -5.87 -9.38 26.38
C VAL A 195 -6.82 -8.23 26.71
N ALA A 196 -8.04 -8.59 27.12
CA ALA A 196 -9.03 -7.64 27.57
C ALA A 196 -8.91 -7.36 29.07
N ASN A 197 -9.30 -6.17 29.50
CA ASN A 197 -9.51 -5.89 30.91
C ASN A 197 -10.69 -6.74 31.44
N LYS A 198 -10.52 -7.43 32.57
CA LYS A 198 -11.46 -8.45 33.12
C LYS A 198 -12.91 -7.96 33.23
N ALA A 199 -13.13 -6.66 33.42
CA ALA A 199 -14.46 -6.07 33.56
C ALA A 199 -15.06 -5.54 32.24
N SER A 200 -14.37 -5.69 31.11
CA SER A 200 -14.72 -5.06 29.83
C SER A 200 -14.88 -6.07 28.71
N ARG A 201 -15.83 -5.80 27.80
CA ARG A 201 -15.89 -6.51 26.52
C ARG A 201 -14.88 -5.89 25.55
N PRO A 202 -14.14 -6.72 24.77
CA PRO A 202 -13.32 -6.24 23.67
C PRO A 202 -14.10 -5.31 22.72
N PRO A 203 -13.50 -4.23 22.21
CA PRO A 203 -14.08 -3.45 21.13
C PRO A 203 -14.33 -4.33 19.88
N SER A 204 -15.42 -4.08 19.17
CA SER A 204 -15.76 -4.72 17.89
C SER A 204 -15.75 -3.74 16.72
N LYS A 205 -15.29 -2.52 16.97
CA LYS A 205 -15.14 -1.39 16.05
C LYS A 205 -14.21 -0.36 16.70
N GLU A 206 -13.83 0.65 15.93
CA GLU A 206 -13.04 1.78 16.43
C GLU A 206 -13.76 2.45 17.62
N VAL A 207 -12.99 2.74 18.67
CA VAL A 207 -13.44 3.49 19.84
C VAL A 207 -12.44 4.60 20.15
N PRO A 208 -12.84 5.67 20.88
CA PRO A 208 -11.92 6.70 21.29
C PRO A 208 -10.70 6.13 22.05
N PRO A 209 -9.50 6.73 21.92
CA PRO A 209 -8.26 6.22 22.52
C PRO A 209 -8.36 5.90 24.01
N GLN A 210 -9.02 6.76 24.78
CA GLN A 210 -9.20 6.58 26.22
C GLN A 210 -10.11 5.38 26.54
N GLU A 211 -11.12 5.14 25.70
CA GLU A 211 -11.98 3.96 25.84
C GLU A 211 -11.22 2.68 25.52
N PHE A 212 -10.41 2.69 24.45
CA PHE A 212 -9.53 1.58 24.09
C PHE A 212 -8.58 1.25 25.24
N ASN A 213 -7.84 2.24 25.74
CA ASN A 213 -6.84 2.08 26.81
C ASN A 213 -7.45 1.53 28.11
N ARG A 214 -8.76 1.76 28.34
CA ARG A 214 -9.48 1.22 29.51
C ARG A 214 -9.93 -0.24 29.31
N LYS A 215 -10.23 -0.64 28.07
CA LYS A 215 -10.81 -1.94 27.71
C LYS A 215 -9.77 -2.99 27.29
N VAL A 216 -8.68 -2.56 26.64
CA VAL A 216 -7.68 -3.41 26.00
C VAL A 216 -6.38 -3.29 26.79
N LEU A 217 -5.95 -4.39 27.39
CA LEU A 217 -4.66 -4.45 28.09
C LEU A 217 -3.53 -4.71 27.09
N GLU A 218 -3.74 -5.64 26.15
CA GLU A 218 -2.82 -5.94 25.04
C GLU A 218 -3.62 -6.06 23.74
N GLY A 219 -3.16 -5.38 22.69
CA GLY A 219 -3.87 -5.26 21.43
C GLY A 219 -3.53 -3.97 20.69
N PHE A 220 -4.25 -3.71 19.62
CA PHE A 220 -4.07 -2.51 18.80
C PHE A 220 -5.39 -2.06 18.19
N GLN A 221 -5.46 -0.78 17.84
CA GLN A 221 -6.43 -0.24 16.89
C GLN A 221 -5.74 0.80 16.02
N VAL A 222 -6.13 0.85 14.75
CA VAL A 222 -5.56 1.78 13.78
C VAL A 222 -6.64 2.30 12.85
N SER A 223 -6.46 3.56 12.45
CA SER A 223 -7.19 4.28 11.42
C SER A 223 -6.18 5.02 10.53
N PRO A 224 -6.59 5.69 9.44
CA PRO A 224 -5.68 6.52 8.64
C PRO A 224 -5.07 7.68 9.42
N LEU A 225 -5.73 8.13 10.49
CA LEU A 225 -5.37 9.33 11.23
C LEU A 225 -4.81 9.03 12.63
N TRP A 226 -4.90 7.79 13.09
CA TRP A 226 -4.56 7.42 14.45
C TRP A 226 -4.07 5.97 14.53
N ASN A 227 -2.98 5.74 15.26
CA ASN A 227 -2.50 4.39 15.54
C ASN A 227 -2.13 4.26 17.02
N GLN A 228 -2.62 3.23 17.68
CA GLN A 228 -2.30 2.95 19.07
C GLN A 228 -2.30 1.46 19.38
N GLY A 229 -1.55 1.09 20.41
CA GLY A 229 -1.55 -0.27 20.92
C GLY A 229 -0.51 -0.51 21.99
N PHE A 230 -0.57 -1.72 22.53
CA PHE A 230 0.40 -2.26 23.46
C PHE A 230 0.50 -3.76 23.22
N ILE A 231 1.72 -4.26 23.00
CA ILE A 231 2.00 -5.69 22.85
C ILE A 231 3.21 -6.09 23.67
N CYS A 232 3.22 -7.37 24.04
CA CYS A 232 4.31 -8.01 24.78
C CYS A 232 4.91 -9.11 23.92
N ASP A 233 6.22 -9.35 24.05
CA ASP A 233 6.86 -10.49 23.42
C ASP A 233 6.25 -11.80 23.94
N ASP A 234 5.77 -12.65 23.04
CA ASP A 234 5.16 -13.93 23.39
C ASP A 234 6.19 -15.08 23.50
N GLY A 235 7.48 -14.76 23.32
CA GLY A 235 8.60 -15.69 23.41
C GLY A 235 8.76 -16.61 22.20
N ARG A 236 7.97 -16.44 21.14
CA ARG A 236 8.05 -17.27 19.91
C ARG A 236 9.04 -16.73 18.86
N THR A 237 9.71 -15.63 19.18
CA THR A 237 10.64 -14.93 18.30
C THR A 237 12.09 -15.25 18.67
N TYR A 238 12.54 -16.46 18.34
CA TYR A 238 13.91 -16.94 18.66
C TYR A 238 14.97 -16.57 17.60
N TYR A 239 14.54 -16.06 16.45
CA TYR A 239 15.36 -15.85 15.25
C TYR A 239 15.73 -14.37 15.01
N ALA A 240 15.30 -13.46 15.88
CA ALA A 240 15.57 -12.02 15.80
C ALA A 240 15.83 -11.45 17.19
N LYS A 241 16.45 -10.26 17.25
CA LYS A 241 16.70 -9.55 18.51
C LYS A 241 15.42 -8.88 18.99
N THR A 242 14.93 -9.25 20.17
CA THR A 242 13.63 -8.77 20.65
C THR A 242 13.69 -7.67 21.71
N VAL A 243 12.55 -7.00 21.92
CA VAL A 243 12.22 -6.19 23.11
C VAL A 243 11.10 -6.86 23.88
N ASN A 244 11.00 -6.61 25.18
CA ASN A 244 9.96 -7.24 26.02
C ASN A 244 8.55 -6.68 25.75
N THR A 245 8.45 -5.38 25.50
CA THR A 245 7.18 -4.66 25.35
C THR A 245 7.31 -3.51 24.36
N ALA A 246 6.22 -3.20 23.68
CA ALA A 246 6.08 -1.99 22.89
C ALA A 246 4.73 -1.33 23.17
N ARG A 247 4.72 -0.02 23.41
CA ARG A 247 3.49 0.80 23.51
C ARG A 247 3.58 1.93 22.51
N TRP A 248 2.50 2.25 21.84
CA TRP A 248 2.46 3.41 20.96
C TRP A 248 1.08 4.04 20.96
N GLU A 249 1.06 5.35 20.73
CA GLU A 249 -0.13 6.12 20.43
C GLU A 249 0.35 7.38 19.67
N TYR A 250 -0.12 7.55 18.44
CA TYR A 250 0.24 8.70 17.61
C TYR A 250 -0.85 9.03 16.59
N SER A 251 -0.85 10.29 16.17
CA SER A 251 -1.71 10.78 15.09
C SER A 251 -0.95 10.84 13.78
N THR A 252 -1.68 10.84 12.67
CA THR A 252 -1.11 10.97 11.33
C THR A 252 -1.94 11.94 10.50
N ARG A 253 -1.26 12.82 9.79
CA ARG A 253 -1.83 13.68 8.76
C ARG A 253 -1.35 13.21 7.38
N PRO A 254 -2.21 12.52 6.60
CA PRO A 254 -1.87 12.12 5.24
C PRO A 254 -1.57 13.32 4.34
N ILE A 255 -0.57 13.18 3.46
CA ILE A 255 -0.18 14.17 2.45
C ILE A 255 -0.46 13.63 1.05
N TYR A 256 0.03 12.42 0.76
CA TYR A 256 -0.13 11.76 -0.53
C TYR A 256 -0.85 10.43 -0.34
N GLY A 257 -1.89 10.21 -1.14
CA GLY A 257 -2.50 8.89 -1.34
C GLY A 257 -1.73 8.11 -2.41
N TRP A 258 -2.42 7.73 -3.49
CA TRP A 258 -1.83 7.14 -4.69
C TRP A 258 -2.37 7.85 -5.94
N GLY A 259 -1.76 8.97 -6.31
CA GLY A 259 -2.25 9.88 -7.35
C GLY A 259 -1.77 11.31 -7.13
N ASP A 260 -2.06 12.19 -8.09
CA ASP A 260 -1.70 13.61 -7.98
C ASP A 260 -2.45 14.28 -6.82
N VAL A 261 -1.82 15.31 -6.25
CA VAL A 261 -2.43 16.10 -5.16
C VAL A 261 -3.68 16.82 -5.69
N GLY A 262 -4.78 16.72 -4.93
CA GLY A 262 -6.07 17.33 -5.31
C GLY A 262 -6.83 16.59 -6.42
N SER A 263 -6.27 15.49 -6.94
CA SER A 263 -6.91 14.62 -7.93
C SER A 263 -7.51 13.37 -7.29
N LYS A 264 -8.32 12.64 -8.06
CA LYS A 264 -8.86 11.34 -7.65
C LYS A 264 -7.71 10.34 -7.44
N GLN A 265 -7.69 9.71 -6.27
CA GLN A 265 -6.71 8.68 -5.94
C GLN A 265 -7.02 7.36 -6.65
N LYS A 266 -5.98 6.59 -6.97
CA LYS A 266 -6.02 5.41 -7.84
C LYS A 266 -5.80 4.13 -7.05
N SER A 267 -6.28 3.00 -7.59
CA SER A 267 -5.93 1.67 -7.09
C SER A 267 -4.49 1.36 -7.52
N THR A 268 -3.62 1.01 -6.57
CA THR A 268 -2.19 0.74 -6.84
C THR A 268 -2.01 -0.44 -7.79
N ALA A 269 -2.87 -1.46 -7.71
CA ALA A 269 -2.85 -2.63 -8.59
C ALA A 269 -3.88 -2.54 -9.74
N GLY A 270 -4.39 -1.34 -10.03
CA GLY A 270 -5.41 -1.11 -11.04
C GLY A 270 -6.81 -1.62 -10.64
N TRP A 271 -7.79 -1.49 -11.54
CA TRP A 271 -9.19 -1.86 -11.25
C TRP A 271 -9.38 -3.38 -11.05
N ALA A 272 -8.50 -4.20 -11.61
CA ALA A 272 -8.53 -5.65 -11.47
C ALA A 272 -8.40 -6.12 -10.00
N ALA A 273 -7.85 -5.27 -9.13
CA ALA A 273 -7.76 -5.50 -7.69
C ALA A 273 -9.13 -5.65 -6.99
N ALA A 274 -10.22 -5.25 -7.65
CA ALA A 274 -11.59 -5.51 -7.21
C ALA A 274 -12.01 -6.99 -7.31
N LEU A 275 -11.25 -7.82 -8.03
CA LEU A 275 -11.63 -9.21 -8.33
C LEU A 275 -10.67 -10.19 -7.63
N PRO A 276 -11.18 -11.12 -6.78
CA PRO A 276 -10.33 -12.09 -6.06
C PRO A 276 -9.46 -12.99 -6.94
N ILE A 277 -9.79 -13.12 -8.22
CA ILE A 277 -9.07 -13.97 -9.17
C ILE A 277 -7.62 -13.51 -9.43
N PHE A 278 -7.30 -12.23 -9.23
CA PHE A 278 -5.96 -11.68 -9.49
C PHE A 278 -5.08 -11.57 -8.22
N GLU A 279 -5.50 -12.20 -7.13
CA GLU A 279 -4.78 -12.22 -5.85
C GLU A 279 -3.41 -12.95 -5.96
N PRO A 280 -2.44 -12.61 -5.09
CA PRO A 280 -2.50 -11.56 -4.07
C PRO A 280 -2.46 -10.15 -4.65
N HIS A 281 -3.09 -9.22 -3.91
CA HIS A 281 -3.17 -7.80 -4.22
C HIS A 281 -2.45 -6.96 -3.17
N TRP A 282 -2.27 -5.70 -3.51
CA TRP A 282 -1.54 -4.72 -2.73
C TRP A 282 -2.10 -3.31 -3.01
N GLN A 283 -2.16 -2.48 -1.96
CA GLN A 283 -2.62 -1.10 -2.06
C GLN A 283 -1.77 -0.20 -1.16
N ILE A 284 -1.30 0.91 -1.73
CA ILE A 284 -0.74 2.00 -0.95
C ILE A 284 -1.89 2.81 -0.37
N CYS A 285 -2.01 2.83 0.94
CA CYS A 285 -3.07 3.58 1.63
C CYS A 285 -2.65 5.02 1.89
N MET A 286 -1.34 5.27 2.00
CA MET A 286 -0.75 6.60 2.16
C MET A 286 0.71 6.53 1.71
N ALA A 287 1.04 7.14 0.56
CA ALA A 287 2.42 7.22 0.10
C ALA A 287 3.25 8.15 1.00
N SER A 288 2.66 9.22 1.53
CA SER A 288 3.35 10.10 2.47
C SER A 288 2.38 10.70 3.48
N GLY A 289 2.79 10.77 4.74
CA GLY A 289 2.10 11.47 5.81
C GLY A 289 3.07 12.09 6.80
N LEU A 290 2.52 12.81 7.77
CA LEU A 290 3.26 13.37 8.90
C LEU A 290 2.60 12.91 10.19
N SER A 291 3.35 12.16 10.98
CA SER A 291 2.89 11.59 12.24
C SER A 291 3.41 12.38 13.42
N THR A 292 2.58 12.53 14.45
CA THR A 292 2.94 13.25 15.67
C THR A 292 2.58 12.41 16.89
N GLY A 293 3.59 12.14 17.70
CA GLY A 293 3.50 11.56 19.04
C GLY A 293 4.30 12.44 19.99
N THR A 294 3.64 13.38 20.68
CA THR A 294 4.27 14.22 21.71
C THR A 294 3.48 14.23 23.03
N CYS A 295 4.19 14.34 24.15
CA CYS A 295 3.61 14.80 25.41
C CYS A 295 3.67 16.34 25.44
N PHE A 296 2.53 17.01 25.58
CA PHE A 296 2.58 18.34 26.19
C PHE A 296 2.65 18.15 27.70
N SER A 297 3.85 18.32 28.27
CA SER A 297 3.98 18.63 29.69
C SER A 297 3.41 20.03 29.90
N PRO A 298 2.38 20.24 30.74
CA PRO A 298 1.91 21.56 31.09
C PRO A 298 2.91 22.22 32.06
N SER A 299 4.12 22.54 31.59
CA SER A 299 5.10 23.29 32.38
C SER A 299 4.95 24.81 32.27
N CYS A 300 3.85 25.31 31.70
CA CYS A 300 3.60 26.76 31.55
C CYS A 300 2.25 27.27 32.07
N PHE A 301 1.45 26.47 32.78
CA PHE A 301 0.30 26.98 33.53
C PHE A 301 0.24 26.31 34.91
N GLU A 302 0.77 27.00 35.92
CA GLU A 302 0.33 26.80 37.30
C GLU A 302 -1.15 27.17 37.35
N LEU A 303 -2.07 26.23 37.10
CA LEU A 303 -3.42 26.28 37.65
C LEU A 303 -4.11 24.93 37.43
N LEU A 304 -4.26 24.19 38.53
CA LEU A 304 -5.25 23.14 38.78
C LEU A 304 -5.23 21.88 37.89
N CYS A 305 -4.79 20.78 38.51
CA CYS A 305 -5.21 19.39 38.30
C CYS A 305 -6.18 19.12 37.13
N ILE A 306 -5.65 18.89 35.93
CA ILE A 306 -6.35 18.17 34.85
C ILE A 306 -5.45 17.04 34.36
N ASP A 307 -5.22 16.04 35.21
CA ASP A 307 -4.55 14.78 34.86
C ASP A 307 -5.45 13.82 34.02
N PHE A 308 -6.48 14.34 33.34
CA PHE A 308 -7.53 13.50 32.74
C PHE A 308 -7.88 13.76 31.27
N LEU A 309 -7.23 14.72 30.60
CA LEU A 309 -7.60 15.12 29.23
C LEU A 309 -6.48 15.08 28.18
N LEU A 310 -5.23 14.83 28.57
CA LEU A 310 -4.11 14.75 27.64
C LEU A 310 -3.79 13.28 27.35
N GLY A 311 -4.17 12.82 26.16
CA GLY A 311 -3.77 11.50 25.65
C GLY A 311 -2.26 11.39 25.57
N PHE A 312 -1.73 10.23 25.92
CA PHE A 312 -0.31 9.94 25.91
C PHE A 312 0.13 9.66 24.48
N CYS A 313 0.69 10.62 23.74
CA CYS A 313 1.13 10.37 22.36
C CYS A 313 2.65 10.19 22.29
N TRP A 314 3.18 8.98 22.18
CA TRP A 314 4.60 8.65 21.91
C TRP A 314 4.74 7.16 21.56
N ILE A 315 5.95 6.74 21.18
CA ILE A 315 6.32 5.31 21.07
C ILE A 315 7.23 4.95 22.25
N GLU A 316 6.81 4.03 23.10
CA GLU A 316 7.63 3.42 24.13
C GLU A 316 8.22 2.10 23.61
N TRP A 317 9.54 2.03 23.57
CA TRP A 317 10.30 0.95 22.97
C TRP A 317 11.53 0.66 23.82
N ASP A 318 11.66 -0.59 24.28
CA ASP A 318 12.82 -1.03 25.08
C ASP A 318 13.06 -0.19 26.37
N GLY A 319 11.98 0.33 26.97
CA GLY A 319 12.05 1.22 28.12
C GLY A 319 12.42 2.67 27.79
N GLU A 320 12.64 3.00 26.52
CA GLU A 320 12.85 4.36 26.03
C GLU A 320 11.56 4.94 25.43
N ARG A 321 11.38 6.25 25.54
CA ARG A 321 10.28 6.99 24.89
C ARG A 321 10.79 7.79 23.70
N PHE A 322 10.12 7.62 22.58
CA PHE A 322 10.35 8.34 21.34
C PHE A 322 9.20 9.31 21.11
N GLU A 323 9.49 10.59 21.29
CA GLU A 323 8.60 11.70 20.92
C GLU A 323 9.02 12.28 19.59
N PHE A 324 8.04 12.66 18.77
CA PHE A 324 8.26 13.16 17.43
C PHE A 324 7.09 14.02 16.96
N GLN A 325 7.40 15.05 16.18
CA GLN A 325 6.42 15.96 15.60
C GLN A 325 6.61 16.01 14.09
N ASP A 326 5.48 15.88 13.36
CA ASP A 326 5.45 15.85 11.90
C ASP A 326 6.51 14.88 11.28
N ALA A 327 6.70 13.72 11.90
CA ALA A 327 7.61 12.67 11.44
C ALA A 327 7.10 12.05 10.13
N PRO A 328 7.94 11.88 9.09
CA PRO A 328 7.54 11.22 7.85
C PRO A 328 6.95 9.84 8.07
N SER A 329 5.80 9.57 7.46
CA SER A 329 5.08 8.30 7.60
C SER A 329 4.56 7.74 6.28
N TYR A 330 4.20 6.46 6.32
CA TYR A 330 3.76 5.66 5.17
C TYR A 330 2.78 4.59 5.62
N SER A 331 1.85 4.17 4.74
CA SER A 331 1.06 2.96 4.99
C SER A 331 0.61 2.24 3.73
N GLU A 332 0.50 0.92 3.83
CA GLU A 332 0.07 0.02 2.77
C GLU A 332 -0.60 -1.24 3.34
N LYS A 333 -1.13 -2.07 2.44
CA LYS A 333 -1.71 -3.36 2.80
C LYS A 333 -1.73 -4.37 1.66
N ASN A 334 -1.83 -5.65 2.03
CA ASN A 334 -1.91 -6.79 1.12
C ASN A 334 -3.08 -7.68 1.48
N TRP A 335 -3.70 -8.32 0.48
CA TRP A 335 -4.71 -9.35 0.71
C TRP A 335 -4.63 -10.43 -0.36
N GLY A 336 -5.03 -11.64 -0.01
CA GLY A 336 -5.02 -12.77 -0.93
C GLY A 336 -5.03 -14.12 -0.23
N GLY A 337 -4.58 -15.18 -0.90
CA GLY A 337 -4.34 -16.48 -0.26
C GLY A 337 -3.04 -16.55 0.57
N GLY A 338 -2.06 -15.72 0.24
CA GLY A 338 -0.77 -15.57 0.91
C GLY A 338 0.10 -14.55 0.17
N PHE A 339 1.25 -14.19 0.73
CA PHE A 339 2.24 -13.36 0.04
C PHE A 339 2.72 -14.02 -1.28
N PRO A 340 3.26 -13.23 -2.23
CA PRO A 340 3.87 -13.79 -3.45
C PRO A 340 4.94 -14.83 -3.12
N ARG A 341 5.25 -15.70 -4.08
CA ARG A 341 6.31 -16.72 -3.88
C ARG A 341 7.67 -16.08 -3.58
N LYS A 342 7.92 -14.92 -4.19
CA LYS A 342 9.16 -14.14 -4.06
C LYS A 342 8.83 -12.67 -4.28
N TRP A 343 9.38 -11.77 -3.49
CA TRP A 343 9.13 -10.35 -3.64
C TRP A 343 10.31 -9.48 -3.19
N PHE A 344 10.30 -8.24 -3.63
CA PHE A 344 11.14 -7.16 -3.12
C PHE A 344 10.27 -5.93 -2.89
N TRP A 345 10.72 -5.07 -1.97
CA TRP A 345 10.07 -3.80 -1.68
C TRP A 345 11.10 -2.76 -1.25
N ALA A 346 10.86 -1.51 -1.63
CA ALA A 346 11.64 -0.36 -1.24
C ALA A 346 10.72 0.85 -1.04
N GLN A 347 10.86 1.54 0.09
CA GLN A 347 10.09 2.75 0.39
C GLN A 347 10.95 3.79 1.09
N CYS A 348 10.84 5.03 0.64
CA CYS A 348 11.51 6.14 1.29
C CYS A 348 10.73 7.44 1.15
N ASN A 349 10.70 8.25 2.22
CA ASN A 349 10.10 9.57 2.28
C ASN A 349 11.02 10.59 2.99
N ILE A 350 12.30 10.25 3.13
CA ILE A 350 13.35 11.09 3.72
C ILE A 350 14.45 11.20 2.68
N PHE A 351 14.59 12.37 2.08
CA PHE A 351 15.58 12.60 1.03
C PHE A 351 16.35 13.89 1.30
N GLU A 352 17.65 13.85 1.02
CA GLU A 352 18.50 15.02 0.91
C GLU A 352 18.61 15.46 -0.55
N GLY A 353 18.87 16.74 -0.77
CA GLY A 353 19.15 17.29 -2.11
C GLY A 353 17.96 17.88 -2.87
N ALA A 354 16.77 17.94 -2.27
CA ALA A 354 15.61 18.62 -2.85
C ALA A 354 14.85 19.46 -1.81
N SER A 355 14.16 20.51 -2.27
CA SER A 355 13.36 21.40 -1.43
C SER A 355 11.92 20.91 -1.19
N GLY A 356 11.44 19.96 -1.99
CA GLY A 356 10.08 19.43 -1.95
C GLY A 356 9.94 18.14 -1.14
N LYS A 357 8.70 17.80 -0.75
CA LYS A 357 8.39 16.51 -0.13
C LYS A 357 8.40 15.42 -1.20
N ILE A 358 9.28 14.45 -1.02
CA ILE A 358 9.45 13.31 -1.91
C ILE A 358 8.94 12.05 -1.22
N SER A 359 8.22 11.23 -1.96
CA SER A 359 7.93 9.86 -1.54
C SER A 359 8.16 8.90 -2.67
N LEU A 360 8.93 7.86 -2.39
CA LEU A 360 9.20 6.74 -3.27
C LEU A 360 8.59 5.48 -2.68
N THR A 361 7.91 4.73 -3.55
CA THR A 361 7.52 3.35 -3.30
C THR A 361 7.87 2.53 -4.54
N ALA A 362 8.60 1.43 -4.37
CA ALA A 362 8.89 0.48 -5.43
C ALA A 362 8.70 -0.94 -4.90
N ALA A 363 7.99 -1.78 -5.62
CA ALA A 363 7.80 -3.17 -5.23
C ALA A 363 7.65 -4.07 -6.44
N GLY A 364 7.96 -5.34 -6.26
CA GLY A 364 7.73 -6.36 -7.27
C GLY A 364 7.62 -7.75 -6.67
N GLY A 365 6.93 -8.62 -7.38
CA GLY A 365 6.60 -9.96 -6.92
C GLY A 365 6.50 -10.96 -8.06
N LEU A 366 6.87 -12.20 -7.75
CA LEU A 366 6.55 -13.38 -8.53
C LEU A 366 5.27 -13.98 -7.96
N ARG A 367 4.12 -13.58 -8.51
CA ARG A 367 2.80 -14.02 -8.04
C ARG A 367 2.30 -15.20 -8.86
N GLN A 368 1.50 -16.06 -8.23
CA GLN A 368 0.83 -17.16 -8.90
C GLN A 368 -0.41 -16.65 -9.63
N LEU A 369 -0.62 -17.10 -10.87
CA LEU A 369 -1.83 -16.82 -11.63
C LEU A 369 -2.89 -17.90 -11.37
N PRO A 370 -4.18 -17.51 -11.38
CA PRO A 370 -5.29 -18.46 -11.30
C PRO A 370 -5.31 -19.40 -12.51
N GLY A 371 -5.33 -20.72 -12.28
CA GLY A 371 -5.39 -21.70 -13.37
C GLY A 371 -5.18 -23.14 -12.91
N LEU A 372 -5.39 -24.09 -13.84
CA LEU A 372 -5.11 -25.53 -13.61
C LEU A 372 -3.61 -25.84 -13.56
N THR A 373 -2.76 -24.92 -14.03
CA THR A 373 -1.30 -25.04 -14.03
C THR A 373 -0.69 -24.05 -13.04
N GLU A 374 0.42 -24.44 -12.41
CA GLU A 374 1.22 -23.54 -11.56
C GLU A 374 1.98 -22.51 -12.42
N THR A 375 1.24 -21.53 -12.94
CA THR A 375 1.80 -20.43 -13.73
C THR A 375 2.12 -19.27 -12.80
N PHE A 376 3.31 -18.70 -12.96
CA PHE A 376 3.75 -17.52 -12.20
C PHE A 376 4.04 -16.37 -13.16
N GLU A 377 3.80 -15.15 -12.69
CA GLU A 377 4.16 -13.93 -13.43
C GLU A 377 4.95 -12.95 -12.57
N ASN A 378 5.82 -12.20 -13.25
CA ASN A 378 6.55 -11.09 -12.66
C ASN A 378 5.73 -9.81 -12.80
N THR A 379 5.46 -9.16 -11.67
CA THR A 379 4.87 -7.83 -11.62
C THR A 379 5.74 -6.90 -10.79
N ALA A 380 5.81 -5.63 -11.16
CA ALA A 380 6.55 -4.61 -10.45
C ALA A 380 6.04 -3.22 -10.82
N LEU A 381 6.18 -2.28 -9.90
CA LEU A 381 5.88 -0.87 -10.13
C LEU A 381 6.81 0.04 -9.33
N ILE A 382 6.90 1.29 -9.75
CA ILE A 382 7.51 2.40 -9.03
C ILE A 382 6.52 3.55 -9.02
N GLY A 383 6.30 4.15 -7.85
CA GLY A 383 5.59 5.41 -7.69
C GLY A 383 6.48 6.43 -7.02
N VAL A 384 6.63 7.60 -7.63
CA VAL A 384 7.32 8.75 -7.02
C VAL A 384 6.36 9.92 -6.94
N HIS A 385 6.21 10.49 -5.75
CA HIS A 385 5.54 11.77 -5.55
C HIS A 385 6.60 12.84 -5.37
N TYR A 386 6.58 13.87 -6.21
CA TYR A 386 7.48 15.01 -6.11
C TYR A 386 6.81 16.26 -6.67
N ASP A 387 6.86 17.35 -5.92
CA ASP A 387 6.29 18.65 -6.29
C ASP A 387 4.80 18.59 -6.67
N GLY A 388 4.03 17.77 -5.96
CA GLY A 388 2.59 17.56 -6.19
C GLY A 388 2.25 16.65 -7.38
N ILE A 389 3.24 16.22 -8.16
CA ILE A 389 3.09 15.33 -9.31
C ILE A 389 3.35 13.88 -8.88
N PHE A 390 2.52 12.96 -9.38
CA PHE A 390 2.69 11.53 -9.21
C PHE A 390 3.25 10.87 -10.48
N TYR A 391 4.52 10.50 -10.42
CA TYR A 391 5.24 9.75 -11.45
C TYR A 391 5.03 8.25 -11.24
N GLU A 392 4.12 7.66 -12.03
CA GLU A 392 3.80 6.23 -11.97
C GLU A 392 4.51 5.45 -13.08
N PHE A 393 5.24 4.41 -12.70
CA PHE A 393 5.83 3.44 -13.61
C PHE A 393 5.28 2.05 -13.27
N ALA A 394 4.35 1.57 -14.08
CA ALA A 394 3.65 0.32 -13.86
C ALA A 394 3.53 -0.46 -15.18
N PRO A 395 3.17 -1.76 -15.15
CA PRO A 395 3.15 -2.59 -16.34
C PRO A 395 2.23 -2.04 -17.46
N TRP A 396 1.14 -1.36 -17.09
CA TRP A 396 0.16 -0.80 -18.04
C TRP A 396 0.65 0.48 -18.74
N ASN A 397 1.44 1.33 -18.09
CA ASN A 397 1.88 2.61 -18.65
C ASN A 397 3.37 2.66 -19.02
N GLY A 398 4.12 1.59 -18.73
CA GLY A 398 5.56 1.58 -18.89
C GLY A 398 6.19 0.18 -18.87
N VAL A 399 7.50 0.19 -18.70
CA VAL A 399 8.34 -1.00 -18.59
C VAL A 399 9.14 -0.84 -17.31
N VAL A 400 9.11 -1.85 -16.44
CA VAL A 400 9.93 -1.90 -15.22
C VAL A 400 10.88 -3.07 -15.31
N THR A 401 12.15 -2.83 -15.01
CA THR A 401 13.22 -3.83 -14.98
C THR A 401 13.94 -3.76 -13.64
N TRP A 402 14.44 -4.90 -13.16
CA TRP A 402 15.15 -4.96 -11.91
C TRP A 402 16.25 -6.01 -11.88
N GLU A 403 17.17 -5.80 -10.96
CA GLU A 403 18.21 -6.72 -10.54
C GLU A 403 18.32 -6.65 -9.00
N ILE A 404 17.81 -7.68 -8.31
CA ILE A 404 17.72 -7.71 -6.84
C ILE A 404 18.50 -8.90 -6.29
N ALA A 405 19.43 -8.66 -5.38
CA ALA A 405 20.15 -9.73 -4.70
C ALA A 405 19.28 -10.39 -3.62
N GLN A 406 19.70 -11.54 -3.10
CA GLN A 406 19.02 -12.15 -1.94
C GLN A 406 19.03 -11.22 -0.72
N TRP A 407 20.04 -10.36 -0.59
CA TRP A 407 20.09 -9.28 0.39
C TRP A 407 21.15 -8.25 -0.03
N GLY A 408 20.99 -7.01 0.41
CA GLY A 408 22.04 -5.98 0.32
C GLY A 408 22.10 -5.16 -0.97
N TYR A 409 21.35 -5.53 -2.02
CA TYR A 409 21.39 -4.81 -3.31
C TYR A 409 20.05 -4.83 -4.06
N TRP A 410 19.58 -3.63 -4.41
CA TRP A 410 18.39 -3.38 -5.23
C TRP A 410 18.75 -2.42 -6.35
N ASN A 411 18.58 -2.85 -7.60
CA ASN A 411 18.65 -1.97 -8.76
C ASN A 411 17.36 -2.10 -9.56
N ILE A 412 16.65 -0.99 -9.74
CA ILE A 412 15.36 -0.95 -10.41
C ILE A 412 15.36 0.24 -11.37
N ALA A 413 14.96 0.01 -12.61
CA ALA A 413 14.83 1.05 -13.61
C ALA A 413 13.48 0.92 -14.31
N ALA A 414 12.86 2.05 -14.65
CA ALA A 414 11.62 2.05 -15.40
C ALA A 414 11.50 3.22 -16.36
N GLU A 415 10.64 3.04 -17.35
CA GLU A 415 10.34 4.03 -18.39
C GLU A 415 8.85 4.02 -18.70
N ASN A 416 8.25 5.19 -18.94
CA ASN A 416 6.83 5.33 -19.25
C ASN A 416 6.57 6.45 -20.29
N LYS A 417 5.29 6.67 -20.63
CA LYS A 417 4.79 7.79 -21.45
C LYS A 417 3.68 8.50 -20.69
N THR A 418 4.00 9.46 -19.85
CA THR A 418 3.09 9.94 -18.79
C THR A 418 2.50 11.32 -19.03
N HIS A 419 3.27 12.30 -19.51
CA HIS A 419 2.83 13.70 -19.50
C HIS A 419 2.65 14.29 -20.89
N MET A 420 1.55 15.00 -21.11
CA MET A 420 1.32 15.77 -22.34
C MET A 420 1.70 17.22 -22.07
N VAL A 421 2.76 17.74 -22.68
CA VAL A 421 3.12 19.17 -22.54
C VAL A 421 2.46 19.96 -23.67
N ILE A 422 1.63 20.92 -23.28
CA ILE A 422 0.99 21.87 -24.20
C ILE A 422 1.91 23.08 -24.34
N PHE A 423 2.57 23.23 -25.49
CA PHE A 423 3.41 24.39 -25.79
C PHE A 423 2.55 25.60 -26.15
N THR A 424 2.26 26.48 -25.19
CA THR A 424 1.62 27.77 -25.53
C THR A 424 2.70 28.78 -25.91
N SER A 425 2.95 28.99 -27.20
CA SER A 425 3.74 30.15 -27.64
C SER A 425 2.85 31.39 -27.56
N LEU A 426 3.13 32.28 -26.61
CA LEU A 426 2.69 33.67 -26.70
C LEU A 426 3.61 34.35 -27.73
N GLY A 427 3.29 34.18 -29.01
CA GLY A 427 3.89 34.96 -30.08
C GLY A 427 3.26 36.35 -30.08
N ASP A 428 4.09 37.38 -29.92
CA ASP A 428 3.71 38.78 -30.14
C ASP A 428 3.05 38.94 -31.53
N VAL A 429 1.75 39.22 -31.53
CA VAL A 429 1.00 39.55 -32.75
C VAL A 429 1.34 40.98 -33.14
N ILE A 430 2.41 41.16 -33.91
CA ILE A 430 2.63 42.37 -34.70
C ILE A 430 1.80 42.24 -35.98
N PHE A 431 0.72 43.02 -36.06
CA PHE A 431 -0.07 43.20 -37.29
C PHE A 431 0.78 43.92 -38.36
N PRO A 432 0.80 43.45 -39.61
CA PRO A 432 0.88 44.33 -40.76
C PRO A 432 -0.52 44.54 -41.33
N SER A 433 -0.88 45.82 -41.30
CA SER A 433 -1.97 46.47 -42.01
C SER A 433 -2.04 46.15 -43.51
N LEU A 434 -3.29 46.05 -43.99
CA LEU A 434 -3.79 46.31 -45.36
C LEU A 434 -3.09 45.62 -46.55
N CYS A 435 -3.84 44.79 -47.27
CA CYS A 435 -4.36 45.19 -48.59
C CYS A 435 -5.47 44.26 -49.10
N TYR A 436 -6.52 44.89 -49.62
CA TYR A 436 -7.65 44.34 -50.35
C TYR A 436 -7.22 43.81 -51.74
N VAL A 437 -7.98 42.87 -52.31
CA VAL A 437 -8.55 42.84 -53.69
C VAL A 437 -8.72 41.41 -54.26
N LYS A 438 -10.01 41.04 -54.41
CA LYS A 438 -10.72 40.32 -55.52
C LYS A 438 -9.99 39.38 -56.51
N SER A 439 -10.51 38.14 -56.56
CA SER A 439 -11.17 37.46 -57.71
C SER A 439 -10.43 37.19 -59.04
N PHE A 440 -10.35 35.88 -59.37
CA PHE A 440 -10.48 35.17 -60.67
C PHE A 440 -9.75 35.69 -61.93
N HIS A 441 -8.90 34.84 -62.57
CA HIS A 441 -9.18 34.20 -63.88
C HIS A 441 -8.03 33.27 -64.40
N THR A 442 -8.45 32.08 -64.89
CA THR A 442 -8.01 31.23 -66.03
C THR A 442 -6.55 31.03 -66.49
N GLU A 443 -6.21 29.73 -66.68
CA GLU A 443 -5.88 29.03 -67.95
C GLU A 443 -4.55 28.23 -68.08
N ASN A 444 -4.73 26.98 -68.54
CA ASN A 444 -3.94 26.16 -69.48
C ASN A 444 -2.65 25.38 -69.11
N GLN A 445 -2.85 24.05 -69.20
CA GLN A 445 -2.12 23.00 -69.96
C GLN A 445 -0.65 22.58 -69.66
N ASN A 446 -0.55 21.25 -69.46
CA ASN A 446 0.48 20.30 -69.93
C ASN A 446 1.95 20.50 -69.55
N SER A 447 2.49 19.60 -68.73
CA SER A 447 3.50 18.61 -69.20
C SER A 447 3.82 17.58 -68.12
N ALA A 448 4.13 16.36 -68.56
CA ALA A 448 4.48 15.22 -67.75
C ALA A 448 5.88 15.36 -67.11
N LYS A 449 6.02 14.91 -65.84
CA LYS A 449 7.12 14.05 -65.38
C LYS A 449 6.91 13.62 -63.92
N SER A 450 7.47 12.44 -63.63
CA SER A 450 7.46 11.66 -62.39
C SER A 450 7.37 12.47 -61.09
N ASN A 451 6.62 11.96 -60.12
CA ASN A 451 7.13 11.79 -58.75
C ASN A 451 6.28 10.82 -57.93
N THR A 452 7.01 10.07 -57.13
CA THR A 452 6.64 9.12 -56.09
C THR A 452 5.50 9.64 -55.20
N TYR A 453 4.41 8.89 -55.05
CA TYR A 453 3.39 9.17 -54.04
C TYR A 453 3.93 8.75 -52.66
N GLY A 454 4.65 9.66 -52.01
CA GLY A 454 4.70 9.71 -50.56
C GLY A 454 3.44 10.42 -50.09
N TYR A 455 2.55 9.71 -49.39
CA TYR A 455 1.50 10.34 -48.58
C TYR A 455 2.20 11.07 -47.44
N VAL A 456 2.51 12.35 -47.65
CA VAL A 456 2.69 13.31 -46.56
C VAL A 456 1.30 13.89 -46.35
N ASP A 457 0.68 13.55 -45.22
CA ASP A 457 -0.57 14.16 -44.77
C ASP A 457 -0.36 15.67 -44.57
N LEU A 458 -0.55 16.43 -45.64
CA LEU A 458 -0.73 17.87 -45.66
C LEU A 458 -2.20 18.17 -45.35
N PHE A 459 -2.67 17.72 -44.19
CA PHE A 459 -3.94 18.15 -43.61
C PHE A 459 -3.69 18.51 -42.15
N ASN A 460 -3.22 19.73 -41.92
CA ASN A 460 -3.55 20.59 -40.77
C ASN A 460 -2.67 21.84 -40.77
N VAL A 461 -2.97 22.80 -41.66
CA VAL A 461 -2.35 24.14 -41.63
C VAL A 461 -3.39 25.24 -41.35
N PHE A 462 -4.65 24.90 -41.05
CA PHE A 462 -5.69 25.93 -40.88
C PHE A 462 -6.58 25.83 -39.63
N THR A 463 -6.24 24.95 -38.69
CA THR A 463 -6.81 25.00 -37.33
C THR A 463 -5.63 25.05 -36.37
N GLY A 464 -5.54 26.10 -35.56
CA GLY A 464 -4.50 26.25 -34.53
C GLY A 464 -4.68 25.24 -33.41
N GLU A 465 -4.56 23.95 -33.71
CA GLU A 465 -4.40 22.91 -32.71
C GLU A 465 -2.95 22.92 -32.22
N LEU A 466 -2.82 23.20 -30.93
CA LEU A 466 -1.59 23.01 -30.17
C LEU A 466 -1.09 21.58 -30.37
N LEU A 467 0.04 21.42 -31.07
CA LEU A 467 0.74 20.14 -31.17
C LEU A 467 1.30 19.79 -29.79
N SER A 468 0.56 18.98 -29.05
CA SER A 468 1.00 18.41 -27.79
C SER A 468 1.86 17.18 -28.05
N SER A 469 3.08 17.14 -27.51
CA SER A 469 3.94 15.96 -27.58
C SER A 469 3.93 15.21 -26.24
N PRO A 470 3.84 13.87 -26.23
CA PRO A 470 4.03 13.09 -25.02
C PRO A 470 5.50 13.24 -24.55
N VAL A 471 5.66 13.57 -23.27
CA VAL A 471 6.92 13.53 -22.53
C VAL A 471 7.12 12.09 -22.07
N TYR A 472 8.31 11.60 -22.35
CA TYR A 472 8.77 10.31 -21.91
C TYR A 472 9.55 10.52 -20.63
N GLU A 473 9.39 9.64 -19.64
CA GLU A 473 10.17 9.73 -18.40
C GLU A 473 10.91 8.43 -18.15
N GLN A 474 12.04 8.57 -17.47
CA GLN A 474 12.86 7.46 -17.01
C GLN A 474 13.15 7.65 -15.53
N VAL A 475 13.07 6.57 -14.76
CA VAL A 475 13.47 6.51 -13.35
C VAL A 475 14.54 5.45 -13.15
N GLU A 476 15.53 5.78 -12.33
CA GLU A 476 16.53 4.82 -11.83
C GLU A 476 16.58 4.90 -10.31
N LEU A 477 16.55 3.72 -9.71
CA LEU A 477 16.62 3.48 -8.29
C LEU A 477 17.75 2.48 -8.03
N GLU A 478 18.72 2.91 -7.24
CA GLU A 478 19.78 2.05 -6.73
C GLU A 478 19.79 2.15 -5.21
N ALA A 479 19.71 1.01 -4.53
CA ALA A 479 19.77 0.95 -3.09
C ALA A 479 20.65 -0.21 -2.60
N THR A 480 21.35 0.03 -1.51
CA THR A 480 22.25 -0.93 -0.87
C THR A 480 22.10 -0.88 0.64
N THR A 481 22.47 -1.96 1.31
CA THR A 481 22.63 -1.94 2.76
C THR A 481 23.79 -2.82 3.21
N THR A 482 24.46 -2.38 4.27
CA THR A 482 25.43 -3.19 5.01
C THR A 482 24.83 -3.75 6.30
N ASP A 483 23.59 -3.35 6.64
CA ASP A 483 22.84 -3.90 7.75
C ASP A 483 22.51 -5.37 7.49
N SER A 484 22.53 -6.20 8.55
CA SER A 484 22.23 -7.63 8.42
C SER A 484 20.77 -7.90 8.06
N GLY A 485 19.91 -6.88 8.17
CA GLY A 485 18.46 -7.02 8.11
C GLY A 485 17.90 -7.63 9.39
N THR A 486 16.61 -7.41 9.59
CA THR A 486 15.81 -8.06 10.61
C THR A 486 14.84 -9.03 9.95
N THR A 487 14.86 -10.29 10.39
CA THR A 487 13.91 -11.29 9.91
C THR A 487 12.52 -11.01 10.46
N LEU A 488 11.54 -10.80 9.57
CA LEU A 488 10.14 -10.57 9.90
C LEU A 488 9.27 -11.75 9.43
N ARG A 489 8.04 -11.84 9.94
CA ARG A 489 7.08 -12.84 9.47
C ARG A 489 6.09 -12.26 8.47
N ALA A 490 5.75 -13.06 7.48
CA ALA A 490 4.71 -12.76 6.51
C ALA A 490 3.76 -13.97 6.38
N PRO A 491 2.45 -13.77 6.16
CA PRO A 491 1.51 -14.86 5.86
C PRO A 491 1.86 -15.56 4.54
N THR A 492 2.35 -16.80 4.61
CA THR A 492 2.59 -17.64 3.43
C THR A 492 1.49 -18.65 3.23
N VAL A 493 1.33 -19.13 2.00
CA VAL A 493 0.32 -20.14 1.67
C VAL A 493 0.60 -21.45 2.42
N GLU A 494 1.89 -21.78 2.62
CA GLU A 494 2.35 -23.07 3.12
C GLU A 494 2.47 -23.14 4.65
N ALA A 495 2.71 -22.01 5.32
CA ALA A 495 3.05 -21.99 6.75
C ALA A 495 2.38 -20.86 7.56
N GLY A 496 1.49 -20.08 6.94
CA GLY A 496 0.82 -18.95 7.60
C GLY A 496 1.81 -17.86 8.00
N LEU A 497 1.55 -17.12 9.08
CA LEU A 497 2.47 -16.09 9.57
C LEU A 497 3.79 -16.70 10.08
N THR A 498 4.79 -16.75 9.21
CA THR A 498 6.09 -17.41 9.45
C THR A 498 7.26 -16.52 9.04
N PRO A 499 8.49 -16.69 9.61
CA PRO A 499 9.67 -15.97 9.17
C PRO A 499 9.91 -16.15 7.67
N ALA A 500 9.76 -15.09 6.89
CA ALA A 500 9.71 -15.17 5.43
C ALA A 500 10.31 -13.98 4.68
N CYS A 501 10.67 -12.88 5.38
CA CYS A 501 11.35 -11.73 4.78
C CYS A 501 12.44 -11.18 5.70
N LEU A 502 13.35 -10.42 5.07
CA LEU A 502 14.35 -9.58 5.72
C LEU A 502 14.03 -8.13 5.39
N ASP A 503 14.06 -7.26 6.40
CA ASP A 503 13.79 -5.82 6.26
C ASP A 503 14.87 -5.01 6.98
N THR A 504 15.18 -3.83 6.45
CA THR A 504 15.94 -2.79 7.15
C THR A 504 15.38 -1.42 6.82
N CYS A 505 15.47 -0.47 7.76
CA CYS A 505 15.14 0.95 7.56
C CYS A 505 16.37 1.86 7.48
N LEU A 506 17.55 1.26 7.28
CA LEU A 506 18.84 1.95 7.22
C LEU A 506 19.53 1.73 5.86
N GLY A 507 18.73 1.66 4.79
CA GLY A 507 19.22 1.51 3.43
C GLY A 507 19.74 2.82 2.85
N ASP A 508 20.89 2.75 2.19
CA ASP A 508 21.39 3.82 1.32
C ASP A 508 20.66 3.72 -0.02
N LEU A 509 20.08 4.83 -0.49
CA LEU A 509 19.24 4.87 -1.67
C LEU A 509 19.54 6.11 -2.50
N THR A 510 19.69 5.92 -3.81
CA THR A 510 19.76 6.98 -4.82
C THR A 510 18.56 6.87 -5.74
N LEU A 511 17.83 7.98 -5.92
CA LEU A 511 16.70 8.08 -6.82
C LEU A 511 16.97 9.17 -7.85
N LYS A 512 16.80 8.83 -9.12
CA LYS A 512 16.95 9.77 -10.23
C LYS A 512 15.80 9.67 -11.21
N ILE A 513 15.32 10.83 -11.68
CA ILE A 513 14.26 10.95 -12.68
C ILE A 513 14.74 11.87 -13.81
N TRP A 514 14.51 11.47 -15.06
CA TRP A 514 14.81 12.27 -16.25
C TRP A 514 13.59 12.39 -17.16
N GLU A 515 13.47 13.54 -17.81
CA GLU A 515 12.78 13.65 -19.09
C GLU A 515 13.57 12.86 -20.13
N LYS A 516 12.89 12.19 -21.05
CA LYS A 516 13.50 11.40 -22.11
C LYS A 516 13.25 12.09 -23.46
N ASN A 517 14.32 12.24 -24.23
CA ASN A 517 14.27 12.88 -25.53
C ASN A 517 13.50 12.02 -26.53
N VAL A 518 12.98 12.64 -27.60
CA VAL A 518 12.24 11.97 -28.70
C VAL A 518 13.05 10.82 -29.35
N GLY A 519 14.38 10.81 -29.23
CA GLY A 519 15.28 9.73 -29.69
C GLY A 519 15.63 8.65 -28.66
N GLY A 520 15.04 8.70 -27.46
CA GLY A 520 15.22 7.71 -26.41
C GLY A 520 16.44 7.88 -25.50
N SER A 521 17.26 8.91 -25.70
CA SER A 521 18.33 9.27 -24.77
C SER A 521 17.81 10.01 -23.54
N LYS A 522 18.53 9.92 -22.41
CA LYS A 522 18.29 10.74 -21.22
C LYS A 522 18.35 12.21 -21.60
N GLY A 523 17.25 12.92 -21.36
CA GLY A 523 17.12 14.36 -21.53
C GLY A 523 17.42 15.08 -20.22
N LYS A 524 16.57 16.04 -19.87
CA LYS A 524 16.73 16.89 -18.69
C LYS A 524 16.55 16.08 -17.40
N LEU A 525 17.46 16.24 -16.44
CA LEU A 525 17.32 15.69 -15.10
C LEU A 525 16.23 16.45 -14.32
N ILE A 526 15.22 15.73 -13.84
CA ILE A 526 14.11 16.26 -13.03
C ILE A 526 14.47 16.18 -11.54
N LEU A 527 15.00 15.05 -11.11
CA LEU A 527 15.29 14.75 -9.70
C LEU A 527 16.57 13.91 -9.58
N ASP A 528 17.42 14.24 -8.62
CA ASP A 528 18.58 13.43 -8.19
C ASP A 528 18.76 13.62 -6.69
N VAL A 529 18.35 12.61 -5.92
CA VAL A 529 18.29 12.68 -4.47
C VAL A 529 18.80 11.41 -3.83
N LYS A 530 19.23 11.53 -2.58
CA LYS A 530 19.77 10.43 -1.80
C LYS A 530 19.11 10.33 -0.43
N SER A 531 19.14 9.13 0.13
CA SER A 531 18.69 8.83 1.49
C SER A 531 19.58 7.77 2.09
N ASP A 532 19.74 7.79 3.41
CA ASP A 532 20.39 6.76 4.22
C ASP A 532 19.40 6.11 5.23
N MET A 533 18.09 6.31 4.99
CA MET A 533 16.97 5.83 5.79
C MET A 533 15.91 5.11 4.96
N ALA A 534 16.29 4.55 3.81
CA ALA A 534 15.36 3.78 2.99
C ALA A 534 14.95 2.50 3.70
N ALA A 535 13.67 2.17 3.63
CA ALA A 535 13.17 0.87 4.02
C ALA A 535 13.31 -0.09 2.83
N LEU A 536 14.03 -1.20 3.02
CA LEU A 536 14.38 -2.16 1.99
C LEU A 536 14.03 -3.57 2.47
N GLU A 537 13.26 -4.30 1.67
CA GLU A 537 12.80 -5.64 1.99
C GLU A 537 13.00 -6.59 0.81
N VAL A 538 13.28 -7.85 1.13
CA VAL A 538 13.12 -9.00 0.25
C VAL A 538 12.46 -10.13 1.02
N GLY A 539 11.65 -10.93 0.33
CA GLY A 539 11.02 -12.08 0.96
C GLY A 539 10.66 -13.20 0.02
N GLY A 540 10.20 -14.28 0.62
CA GLY A 540 9.87 -15.54 -0.04
C GLY A 540 11.12 -16.24 -0.56
N GLY A 541 10.95 -17.06 -1.60
CA GLY A 541 12.05 -17.79 -2.21
C GLY A 541 11.62 -18.90 -3.15
N PRO A 542 12.58 -19.74 -3.57
CA PRO A 542 14.00 -19.68 -3.22
C PRO A 542 14.78 -18.51 -3.88
N TRP A 543 15.86 -18.09 -3.23
CA TRP A 543 16.84 -17.12 -3.75
C TRP A 543 18.15 -17.84 -4.08
N PHE A 544 18.26 -18.40 -5.29
CA PHE A 544 19.50 -19.08 -5.70
C PHE A 544 20.56 -18.13 -6.27
N ASN A 545 20.11 -17.06 -6.93
CA ASN A 545 20.93 -16.05 -7.58
C ASN A 545 20.21 -14.70 -7.49
N THR A 546 20.91 -13.63 -7.89
CA THR A 546 20.30 -12.32 -8.16
C THR A 546 19.11 -12.48 -9.09
N TRP A 547 17.97 -11.95 -8.68
CA TRP A 547 16.74 -11.99 -9.43
C TRP A 547 16.69 -10.83 -10.43
N LYS A 548 16.85 -11.17 -11.70
CA LYS A 548 16.65 -10.25 -12.81
C LYS A 548 15.26 -10.43 -13.38
N GLY A 549 14.54 -9.34 -13.58
CA GLY A 549 13.20 -9.41 -14.12
C GLY A 549 12.83 -8.17 -14.94
N LYS A 550 11.75 -8.34 -15.69
CA LYS A 550 11.13 -7.31 -16.52
C LYS A 550 9.63 -7.54 -16.47
N THR A 551 8.87 -6.46 -16.37
CA THR A 551 7.41 -6.49 -16.51
C THR A 551 6.96 -5.38 -17.45
N THR A 552 5.94 -5.70 -18.25
CA THR A 552 5.23 -4.79 -19.14
C THR A 552 3.96 -5.51 -19.60
N THR A 553 2.86 -4.78 -19.75
CA THR A 553 1.63 -5.32 -20.29
C THR A 553 1.76 -5.46 -21.82
N PRO A 554 1.51 -6.66 -22.40
CA PRO A 554 1.45 -6.82 -23.85
C PRO A 554 0.41 -5.87 -24.47
N GLU A 555 0.72 -5.27 -25.62
CA GLU A 555 -0.13 -4.25 -26.28
C GLU A 555 -1.59 -4.70 -26.49
N VAL A 556 -1.81 -6.01 -26.70
CA VAL A 556 -3.15 -6.59 -26.91
C VAL A 556 -4.04 -6.51 -25.65
N ILE A 557 -3.46 -6.52 -24.45
CA ILE A 557 -4.19 -6.44 -23.16
C ILE A 557 -4.18 -4.99 -22.63
N LYS A 558 -3.24 -4.18 -23.10
CA LYS A 558 -3.04 -2.79 -22.69
C LYS A 558 -4.32 -1.95 -22.83
N SER A 559 -5.01 -2.05 -23.96
CA SER A 559 -6.24 -1.30 -24.19
C SER A 559 -7.39 -1.63 -23.23
N ALA A 560 -7.44 -2.85 -22.65
CA ALA A 560 -8.48 -3.24 -21.69
C ALA A 560 -8.15 -2.85 -20.25
N LEU A 561 -6.85 -2.79 -19.90
CA LEU A 561 -6.37 -2.35 -18.58
C LEU A 561 -6.25 -0.82 -18.48
N GLU A 562 -6.02 -0.13 -19.60
CA GLU A 562 -6.01 1.34 -19.68
C GLU A 562 -7.40 1.97 -19.67
N VAL A 563 -8.49 1.24 -19.90
CA VAL A 563 -9.84 1.79 -19.70
C VAL A 563 -10.02 2.04 -18.20
N PRO A 564 -10.11 3.30 -17.74
CA PRO A 564 -10.34 3.59 -16.34
C PRO A 564 -11.79 3.21 -16.03
N ILE A 565 -12.01 1.97 -15.59
CA ILE A 565 -13.29 1.56 -15.06
C ILE A 565 -13.42 2.23 -13.70
N ASP A 566 -14.35 3.19 -13.58
CA ASP A 566 -14.68 3.79 -12.30
C ASP A 566 -15.50 2.82 -11.45
N VAL A 567 -14.82 1.84 -10.86
CA VAL A 567 -15.44 0.83 -10.01
C VAL A 567 -16.20 1.48 -8.85
N GLU A 568 -15.67 2.55 -8.25
CA GLU A 568 -16.35 3.28 -7.19
C GLU A 568 -17.62 3.98 -7.70
N GLY A 569 -17.58 4.61 -8.87
CA GLY A 569 -18.74 5.24 -9.51
C GLY A 569 -19.85 4.26 -9.87
N ILE A 570 -19.49 3.08 -10.39
CA ILE A 570 -20.43 1.99 -10.71
C ILE A 570 -21.17 1.52 -9.45
N PHE A 571 -20.44 1.27 -8.36
CA PHE A 571 -21.04 0.86 -7.10
C PHE A 571 -21.67 2.02 -6.31
N GLY A 572 -21.37 3.28 -6.63
CA GLY A 572 -21.99 4.45 -6.02
C GLY A 572 -23.51 4.50 -6.20
N LEU A 573 -24.03 3.93 -7.30
CA LEU A 573 -25.47 3.82 -7.57
C LEU A 573 -26.14 2.67 -6.77
N ALA A 574 -25.37 1.71 -6.27
CA ALA A 574 -25.86 0.59 -5.47
C ALA A 574 -24.82 0.17 -4.39
N PRO A 575 -24.63 0.97 -3.32
CA PRO A 575 -23.56 0.75 -2.34
C PRO A 575 -23.61 -0.61 -1.63
N PHE A 576 -24.78 -1.23 -1.55
CA PHE A 576 -24.97 -2.57 -0.95
C PHE A 576 -24.38 -3.70 -1.80
N LEU A 577 -24.13 -3.48 -3.10
CA LEU A 577 -23.43 -4.42 -3.97
C LEU A 577 -21.90 -4.22 -3.97
N LYS A 578 -21.41 -3.18 -3.27
CA LYS A 578 -19.97 -2.90 -3.21
C LYS A 578 -19.23 -4.10 -2.61
N PRO A 579 -18.22 -4.66 -3.31
CA PRO A 579 -17.38 -5.72 -2.76
C PRO A 579 -16.71 -5.26 -1.46
N PRO A 580 -16.40 -6.18 -0.53
CA PRO A 580 -15.66 -5.83 0.67
C PRO A 580 -14.31 -5.21 0.30
N GLY A 581 -13.92 -4.20 1.06
CA GLY A 581 -12.64 -3.52 0.94
C GLY A 581 -12.61 -2.30 0.02
N LEU A 582 -13.51 -2.21 -0.96
CA LEU A 582 -13.65 -1.02 -1.80
C LEU A 582 -14.27 0.16 -1.03
#